data_AF-A0A919RM58-F1
#
_entry.id   AF-A0A919RM58-F1
#
_cell.length_a   1.000
_cell.length_b   1.000
_cell.length_c   1.000
_cell.angle_alpha   90.00
_cell.angle_beta   90.00
_cell.angle_gamma   90.00
#
_symmetry.space_group_name_H-M   'P 1'
#
loop_
_entity.id
_entity.type
_entity.pdbx_description
1 polymer ?
#
loop_
_entity_poly.entity_id
_entity_poly.type
_entity_poly.pdbx_seq_one_letter_code
_entity_poly.pdbx_strand_id
1 'polypeptide(L)'
;MTHPKSCERAKLHQCRCSDCGGAQHGWPHGLTLARDPSPAARMEVRERSDLAWSKTRPPRGRRNPSKPRQAAAIDSATVDLIDWLFENPSAIEQIQKVGDILTGPVVQELDKRFGGRNPPANRRKLTDHFWCDLLVALAEVIEKFAKALDQVPEHVTAAILKFRKAENRSPLLEALVALAVQTAWEPIRDVIHISGIKELQRSCRILAVLICPAPENHTAVQNGALLPLAKEGMLEISKTRLEQVFPTEWVHRLRDDLAIA
;
A
#
# COMPACT_ATOMS: atom_id res chain seq x y z
N MET A 1 4.96 28.00 -2.30
CA MET A 1 6.18 27.66 -3.07
C MET A 1 5.75 26.75 -4.20
N THR A 2 6.16 27.03 -5.44
CA THR A 2 5.76 26.24 -6.62
C THR A 2 6.64 25.00 -6.70
N HIS A 3 6.08 23.84 -6.41
CA HIS A 3 6.79 22.57 -6.51
C HIS A 3 7.09 22.22 -7.98
N PRO A 4 8.27 21.65 -8.31
CA PRO A 4 8.61 21.32 -9.68
C PRO A 4 7.74 20.18 -10.21
N LYS A 5 7.02 20.45 -11.32
CA LYS A 5 6.19 19.47 -12.04
C LYS A 5 6.94 18.18 -12.41
N SER A 6 8.27 18.23 -12.52
CA SER A 6 9.12 17.05 -12.78
C SER A 6 9.14 16.04 -11.63
N CYS A 7 8.91 16.47 -10.38
CA CYS A 7 8.82 15.58 -9.23
C CYS A 7 7.42 14.97 -9.11
N GLU A 8 6.36 15.77 -9.30
CA GLU A 8 4.98 15.28 -9.36
C GLU A 8 4.79 14.26 -10.48
N ARG A 9 5.37 14.53 -11.65
CA ARG A 9 5.30 13.69 -12.84
C ARG A 9 6.52 12.78 -12.98
N ALA A 10 7.24 12.51 -11.89
CA ALA A 10 8.46 11.73 -11.96
C ALA A 10 8.17 10.35 -12.54
N LYS A 11 8.93 10.00 -13.57
CA LYS A 11 8.92 8.67 -14.22
C LYS A 11 10.23 7.91 -13.97
N LEU A 12 11.17 8.57 -13.28
CA LEU A 12 12.49 8.02 -13.01
C LEU A 12 12.45 7.40 -11.63
N HIS A 13 13.11 6.25 -11.51
CA HIS A 13 13.14 5.50 -10.26
C HIS A 13 14.13 6.09 -9.23
N GLN A 14 14.20 7.43 -9.14
CA GLN A 14 15.11 8.18 -8.28
C GLN A 14 14.47 9.52 -7.91
N CYS A 15 14.55 9.90 -6.63
CA CYS A 15 14.11 11.21 -6.17
C CYS A 15 15.30 12.01 -5.63
N ARG A 16 15.43 13.26 -6.09
CA ARG A 16 16.44 14.22 -5.60
C ARG A 16 15.82 15.59 -5.29
N CYS A 17 14.49 15.65 -5.17
CA CYS A 17 13.78 16.91 -4.96
C CYS A 17 14.03 17.42 -3.54
N SER A 18 14.66 18.58 -3.43
CA SER A 18 14.88 19.25 -2.15
C SER A 18 13.72 20.08 -1.66
N ASP A 19 12.73 20.35 -2.52
CA ASP A 19 11.61 21.21 -2.18
C ASP A 19 10.60 20.44 -1.34
N CYS A 20 10.16 19.26 -1.79
CA CYS A 20 9.25 18.39 -1.03
C CYS A 20 9.95 17.25 -0.28
N GLY A 21 11.27 17.07 -0.44
CA GLY A 21 11.99 15.94 0.16
C GLY A 21 11.49 14.58 -0.32
N GLY A 22 10.88 14.52 -1.52
CA GLY A 22 10.28 13.31 -2.09
C GLY A 22 8.84 13.03 -1.69
N ALA A 23 8.23 13.85 -0.82
CA ALA A 23 6.86 13.65 -0.35
C ALA A 23 5.80 13.72 -1.47
N GLN A 24 6.13 14.34 -2.62
CA GLN A 24 5.26 14.48 -3.80
C GLN A 24 5.75 13.69 -5.01
N HIS A 25 6.65 12.72 -4.83
CA HIS A 25 7.17 11.93 -5.93
C HIS A 25 6.07 11.06 -6.55
N GLY A 26 5.78 11.22 -7.85
CA GLY A 26 4.94 10.32 -8.65
C GLY A 26 3.43 10.31 -8.35
N TRP A 27 3.02 10.23 -7.09
CA TRP A 27 1.63 10.01 -6.70
C TRP A 27 0.65 11.11 -7.13
N PRO A 28 0.98 12.43 -7.13
CA PRO A 28 0.02 13.44 -7.58
C PRO A 28 -0.33 13.26 -9.07
N HIS A 29 0.65 12.86 -9.89
CA HIS A 29 0.40 12.54 -11.29
C HIS A 29 -0.42 11.26 -11.45
N GLY A 30 -0.15 10.22 -10.65
CA GLY A 30 -0.97 9.00 -10.61
C GLY A 30 -2.44 9.30 -10.33
N LEU A 31 -2.73 10.13 -9.33
CA LEU A 31 -4.11 10.56 -9.04
C LEU A 31 -4.71 11.42 -10.16
N THR A 32 -3.91 12.26 -10.81
CA THR A 32 -4.36 13.04 -11.97
C THR A 32 -4.79 12.12 -13.11
N LEU A 33 -4.00 11.08 -13.41
CA LEU A 33 -4.33 10.08 -14.43
C LEU A 33 -5.59 9.27 -14.07
N ALA A 34 -5.76 8.92 -12.79
CA ALA A 34 -6.94 8.22 -12.30
C ALA A 34 -8.22 9.07 -12.35
N ARG A 35 -8.12 10.40 -12.20
CA ARG A 35 -9.27 11.31 -12.29
C ARG A 35 -9.68 11.66 -13.72
N ASP A 36 -8.79 11.45 -14.70
CA ASP A 36 -9.07 11.81 -16.09
C ASP A 36 -10.19 10.90 -16.65
N PRO A 37 -11.34 11.46 -17.09
CA PRO A 37 -12.40 10.65 -17.70
C PRO A 37 -11.95 10.07 -19.05
N SER A 38 -10.97 10.66 -19.71
CA SER A 38 -10.40 10.13 -20.94
C SER A 38 -9.41 9.00 -20.63
N PRO A 39 -9.56 7.82 -21.27
CA PRO A 39 -8.60 6.73 -21.10
C PRO A 39 -7.25 7.01 -21.79
N ALA A 40 -7.17 8.00 -22.68
CA ALA A 40 -6.02 8.22 -23.57
C ALA A 40 -4.69 8.34 -22.79
N ALA A 41 -4.68 9.13 -21.71
CA ALA A 41 -3.47 9.34 -20.92
C ALA A 41 -3.03 8.07 -20.16
N ARG A 42 -3.99 7.29 -19.62
CA ARG A 42 -3.71 6.01 -18.95
C ARG A 42 -3.25 4.94 -19.93
N MET A 43 -3.87 4.87 -21.11
CA MET A 43 -3.45 3.99 -22.20
C MET A 43 -2.02 4.30 -22.66
N GLU A 44 -1.66 5.56 -22.81
CA GLU A 44 -0.29 5.94 -23.19
C GLU A 44 0.74 5.49 -22.13
N VAL A 45 0.40 5.57 -20.84
CA VAL A 45 1.29 5.07 -19.78
C VAL A 45 1.38 3.54 -19.82
N ARG A 46 0.27 2.84 -20.06
CA ARG A 46 0.23 1.38 -20.21
C ARG A 46 1.09 0.91 -21.39
N GLU A 47 0.88 1.50 -22.58
CA GLU A 47 1.65 1.19 -23.78
C GLU A 47 3.15 1.43 -23.58
N ARG A 48 3.52 2.51 -22.88
CA ARG A 48 4.92 2.79 -22.54
C ARG A 48 5.52 1.72 -21.63
N SER A 49 4.77 1.28 -20.62
CA SER A 49 5.17 0.19 -19.73
C SER A 49 5.33 -1.14 -20.48
N ASP A 50 4.38 -1.46 -21.36
CA ASP A 50 4.41 -2.66 -22.21
C ASP A 50 5.60 -2.63 -23.19
N LEU A 51 5.89 -1.47 -23.76
CA LEU A 51 7.06 -1.26 -24.63
C LEU A 51 8.37 -1.40 -23.85
N ALA A 52 8.45 -0.87 -22.63
CA ALA A 52 9.62 -1.02 -21.77
C ALA A 52 9.83 -2.50 -21.40
N TRP A 53 8.76 -3.21 -21.05
CA TRP A 53 8.79 -4.64 -20.75
C TRP A 53 9.27 -5.47 -21.95
N SER A 54 8.69 -5.26 -23.13
CA SER A 54 9.02 -6.01 -24.35
C SER A 54 10.46 -5.80 -24.84
N LYS A 55 11.06 -4.64 -24.55
CA LYS A 55 12.48 -4.37 -24.81
C LYS A 55 13.43 -5.12 -23.87
N THR A 56 12.93 -5.69 -22.78
CA THR A 56 13.74 -6.42 -21.80
C THR A 56 13.71 -7.93 -22.07
N ARG A 57 14.80 -8.62 -21.77
CA ARG A 57 14.88 -10.09 -21.90
C ARG A 57 14.58 -10.76 -20.57
N PRO A 58 13.86 -11.90 -20.55
CA PRO A 58 13.69 -12.69 -19.35
C PRO A 58 15.05 -13.15 -18.79
N PRO A 59 15.16 -13.34 -17.46
CA PRO A 59 16.35 -13.91 -16.86
C PRO A 59 16.63 -15.29 -17.47
N ARG A 60 17.90 -15.59 -17.77
CA ARG A 60 18.34 -16.92 -18.23
C ARG A 60 18.99 -17.67 -17.06
N GLY A 61 18.48 -18.85 -16.76
CA GLY A 61 19.00 -19.69 -15.66
C GLY A 61 18.86 -19.01 -14.30
N ARG A 62 19.90 -19.07 -13.47
CA ARG A 62 19.93 -18.49 -12.10
C ARG A 62 20.27 -16.99 -12.07
N ARG A 63 20.27 -16.28 -13.20
CA ARG A 63 20.63 -14.85 -13.23
C ARG A 63 19.49 -14.00 -12.68
N ASN A 64 19.86 -13.00 -11.88
CA ASN A 64 18.91 -11.99 -11.45
C ASN A 64 18.34 -11.23 -12.66
N PRO A 65 17.05 -10.86 -12.61
CA PRO A 65 16.43 -9.95 -13.57
C PRO A 65 17.21 -8.64 -13.67
N SER A 66 17.25 -8.03 -14.86
CA SER A 66 17.90 -6.74 -15.03
C SER A 66 17.08 -5.61 -14.39
N LYS A 67 17.74 -4.54 -13.92
CA LYS A 67 17.06 -3.37 -13.35
C LYS A 67 15.97 -2.79 -14.27
N PRO A 68 16.19 -2.64 -15.60
CA PRO A 68 15.13 -2.17 -16.50
C PRO A 68 13.92 -3.12 -16.57
N ARG A 69 14.14 -4.44 -16.44
CA ARG A 69 13.04 -5.41 -16.42
C ARG A 69 12.22 -5.31 -15.14
N GLN A 70 12.90 -5.16 -14.00
CA GLN A 70 12.26 -4.96 -12.71
C GLN A 70 11.43 -3.67 -12.69
N ALA A 71 12.01 -2.55 -13.15
CA ALA A 71 11.31 -1.28 -13.28
C ALA A 71 10.06 -1.40 -14.17
N ALA A 72 10.16 -2.03 -15.35
CA ALA A 72 9.01 -2.23 -16.24
C ALA A 72 7.89 -3.10 -15.62
N ALA A 73 8.25 -4.10 -14.80
CA ALA A 73 7.26 -4.89 -14.06
C ALA A 73 6.55 -4.05 -12.99
N ILE A 74 7.30 -3.23 -12.24
CA ILE A 74 6.74 -2.27 -11.28
C ILE A 74 5.83 -1.26 -11.97
N ASP A 75 6.25 -0.69 -13.10
CA ASP A 75 5.45 0.26 -13.87
C ASP A 75 4.12 -0.36 -14.33
N SER A 76 4.13 -1.64 -14.72
CA SER A 76 2.92 -2.37 -15.07
C SER A 76 1.94 -2.44 -13.89
N ALA A 77 2.44 -2.81 -12.70
CA ALA A 77 1.65 -2.84 -11.49
C ALA A 77 1.15 -1.44 -11.06
N THR A 78 1.98 -0.42 -11.21
CA THR A 78 1.60 0.98 -10.94
C THR A 78 0.46 1.43 -11.85
N VAL A 79 0.47 1.09 -13.14
CA VAL A 79 -0.64 1.43 -14.04
C VAL A 79 -1.92 0.68 -13.66
N ASP A 80 -1.84 -0.58 -13.26
CA ASP A 80 -3.00 -1.32 -12.75
C ASP A 80 -3.61 -0.65 -11.51
N LEU A 81 -2.77 -0.14 -10.59
CA LEU A 81 -3.26 0.61 -9.44
C LEU A 81 -3.93 1.92 -9.85
N ILE A 82 -3.42 2.63 -10.86
CA ILE A 82 -4.03 3.85 -11.38
C ILE A 82 -5.38 3.55 -12.04
N ASP A 83 -5.49 2.45 -12.79
CA ASP A 83 -6.76 2.02 -13.39
C ASP A 83 -7.76 1.58 -12.30
N TRP A 84 -7.31 0.86 -11.28
CA TRP A 84 -8.16 0.55 -10.12
C TRP A 84 -8.66 1.81 -9.42
N LEU A 85 -7.82 2.83 -9.28
CA LEU A 85 -8.23 4.12 -8.70
C LEU A 85 -9.28 4.84 -9.53
N PHE A 86 -9.20 4.78 -10.86
CA PHE A 86 -10.23 5.32 -11.75
C PHE A 86 -11.59 4.64 -11.50
N GLU A 87 -11.60 3.32 -11.27
CA GLU A 87 -12.80 2.56 -10.92
C GLU A 87 -13.28 2.80 -9.48
N ASN A 88 -12.43 3.35 -8.61
CA ASN A 88 -12.71 3.57 -7.19
C ASN A 88 -12.47 5.03 -6.76
N PRO A 89 -13.30 6.00 -7.21
CA PRO A 89 -13.06 7.43 -6.97
C PRO A 89 -12.96 7.84 -5.49
N SER A 90 -13.69 7.18 -4.59
CA SER A 90 -13.61 7.45 -3.14
C SER A 90 -12.20 7.17 -2.57
N ALA A 91 -11.49 6.18 -3.11
CA ALA A 91 -10.12 5.87 -2.72
C ALA A 91 -9.15 6.97 -3.16
N ILE A 92 -9.39 7.63 -4.30
CA ILE A 92 -8.60 8.78 -4.75
C ILE A 92 -8.63 9.90 -3.70
N GLU A 93 -9.81 10.19 -3.14
CA GLU A 93 -9.95 11.22 -2.12
C GLU A 93 -9.21 10.88 -0.82
N GLN A 94 -9.27 9.62 -0.40
CA GLN A 94 -8.57 9.16 0.80
C GLN A 94 -7.06 9.22 0.62
N ILE A 95 -6.53 8.74 -0.51
CA ILE A 95 -5.09 8.80 -0.82
C ILE A 95 -4.62 10.25 -0.91
N GLN A 96 -5.41 11.12 -1.55
CA GLN A 96 -5.11 12.55 -1.61
C GLN A 96 -5.00 13.14 -0.20
N LYS A 97 -5.96 12.86 0.69
CA LYS A 97 -5.93 13.34 2.10
C LYS A 97 -4.66 12.88 2.82
N VAL A 98 -4.29 11.60 2.70
CA VAL A 98 -3.06 11.07 3.33
C VAL A 98 -1.83 11.74 2.73
N GLY A 99 -1.73 11.86 1.41
CA GLY A 99 -0.62 12.53 0.73
C GLY A 99 -0.49 14.01 1.09
N ASP A 100 -1.61 14.72 1.22
CA ASP A 100 -1.63 16.14 1.62
C ASP A 100 -1.15 16.33 3.06
N ILE A 101 -1.48 15.40 3.97
CA ILE A 101 -0.95 15.39 5.34
C ILE A 101 0.58 15.24 5.35
N LEU A 102 1.12 14.33 4.54
CA LEU A 102 2.57 14.13 4.43
C LEU A 102 3.26 15.38 3.88
N THR A 103 2.70 15.97 2.83
CA THR A 103 3.35 17.04 2.05
C THR A 103 3.18 18.44 2.65
N GLY A 104 2.12 18.65 3.44
CA GLY A 104 1.89 19.88 4.18
C GLY A 104 2.33 19.74 5.64
N PRO A 105 1.43 19.34 6.56
CA PRO A 105 1.68 19.32 8.00
C PRO A 105 2.99 18.64 8.42
N VAL A 106 3.29 17.44 7.90
CA VAL A 106 4.48 16.68 8.35
C VAL A 106 5.77 17.36 7.89
N VAL A 107 5.87 17.74 6.62
CA VAL A 107 7.05 18.49 6.12
C VAL A 107 7.21 19.83 6.86
N GLN A 108 6.12 20.57 7.08
CA GLN A 108 6.17 21.84 7.82
C GLN A 108 6.69 21.66 9.25
N GLU A 109 6.23 20.63 9.96
CA GLU A 109 6.69 20.36 11.32
C GLU A 109 8.16 19.89 11.35
N LEU A 110 8.59 19.12 10.36
CA LEU A 110 10.00 18.73 10.20
C LEU A 110 10.88 19.95 9.94
N ASP A 111 10.46 20.88 9.09
CA ASP A 111 11.22 22.12 8.83
C ASP A 111 11.26 23.03 10.06
N LYS A 112 10.15 23.13 10.79
CA LYS A 112 10.08 23.93 12.01
C LYS A 112 11.06 23.44 13.06
N ARG A 113 11.15 22.11 13.27
CA ARG A 113 12.03 21.51 14.29
C ARG A 113 13.46 21.31 13.84
N PHE A 114 13.65 20.97 12.57
CA PHE A 114 14.93 20.47 12.05
C PHE A 114 15.41 21.21 10.81
N GLY A 115 14.67 22.17 10.27
CA GLY A 115 15.06 22.92 9.06
C GLY A 115 16.33 23.76 9.26
N GLY A 116 16.54 24.27 10.48
CA GLY A 116 17.74 25.03 10.84
C GLY A 116 18.05 26.14 9.82
N ARG A 117 19.32 26.26 9.41
CA ARG A 117 19.76 27.23 8.39
C ARG A 117 19.61 26.74 6.94
N ASN A 118 19.30 25.45 6.72
CA ASN A 118 19.21 24.88 5.37
C ASN A 118 18.13 23.76 5.28
N PRO A 119 16.84 24.14 5.32
CA PRO A 119 15.74 23.18 5.20
C PRO A 119 15.82 22.28 3.95
N PRO A 120 16.15 22.80 2.75
CA PRO A 120 16.29 21.97 1.54
C PRO A 120 17.29 20.82 1.68
N ALA A 121 18.42 21.03 2.37
CA ALA A 121 19.41 19.97 2.58
C ALA A 121 18.91 18.88 3.54
N ASN A 122 18.11 19.24 4.55
CA ASN A 122 17.51 18.27 5.46
C ASN A 122 16.38 17.49 4.80
N ARG A 123 15.55 18.15 3.98
CA ARG A 123 14.52 17.48 3.18
C ARG A 123 15.13 16.45 2.21
N ARG A 124 16.30 16.72 1.62
CA ARG A 124 17.02 15.72 0.78
C ARG A 124 17.37 14.43 1.53
N LYS A 125 17.50 14.45 2.85
CA LYS A 125 17.75 13.22 3.63
C LYS A 125 16.53 12.29 3.67
N LEU A 126 15.33 12.83 3.38
CA LEU A 126 14.07 12.09 3.37
C LEU A 126 13.74 11.50 2.00
N THR A 127 14.53 11.81 0.96
CA THR A 127 14.26 11.29 -0.40
C THR A 127 14.63 9.82 -0.55
N ASP A 128 15.40 9.27 0.39
CA ASP A 128 15.81 7.87 0.41
C ASP A 128 14.78 7.03 1.19
N HIS A 129 13.69 6.67 0.50
CA HIS A 129 12.66 5.73 0.95
C HIS A 129 11.87 6.04 2.25
N PHE A 130 12.21 7.11 2.99
CA PHE A 130 11.55 7.47 4.25
C PHE A 130 10.02 7.48 4.19
N TRP A 131 9.44 8.12 3.16
CA TRP A 131 7.98 8.26 3.06
C TRP A 131 7.27 6.94 2.80
N CYS A 132 7.87 6.07 1.97
CA CYS A 132 7.29 4.77 1.68
C CYS A 132 7.52 3.77 2.82
N ASP A 133 8.63 3.88 3.57
CA ASP A 133 8.82 3.15 4.83
C ASP A 133 7.74 3.52 5.87
N LEU A 134 7.49 4.82 6.06
CA LEU A 134 6.45 5.30 6.96
C LEU A 134 5.07 4.74 6.59
N LEU A 135 4.70 4.82 5.32
CA LEU A 135 3.40 4.36 4.84
C LEU A 135 3.22 2.85 4.95
N VAL A 136 4.28 2.07 4.65
CA VAL A 136 4.27 0.61 4.86
C VAL A 136 4.12 0.29 6.33
N ALA A 137 4.91 0.91 7.21
CA ALA A 137 4.83 0.68 8.65
C ALA A 137 3.44 1.02 9.21
N LEU A 138 2.83 2.12 8.76
CA LEU A 138 1.46 2.47 9.11
C LEU A 138 0.47 1.39 8.65
N ALA A 139 0.56 0.95 7.39
CA ALA A 139 -0.32 -0.09 6.86
C ALA A 139 -0.21 -1.42 7.63
N GLU A 140 1.01 -1.82 8.01
CA GLU A 140 1.24 -3.04 8.80
C GLU A 140 0.68 -2.94 10.22
N VAL A 141 0.84 -1.80 10.88
CA VAL A 141 0.27 -1.58 12.22
C VAL A 141 -1.25 -1.56 12.16
N ILE A 142 -1.83 -0.90 11.14
CA ILE A 142 -3.28 -0.91 10.92
C ILE A 142 -3.79 -2.34 10.66
N GLU A 143 -3.05 -3.16 9.91
CA GLU A 143 -3.41 -4.57 9.70
C GLU A 143 -3.47 -5.36 11.00
N LYS A 144 -2.43 -5.22 11.83
CA LYS A 144 -2.36 -5.90 13.13
C LYS A 144 -3.51 -5.48 14.02
N PHE A 145 -3.85 -4.19 14.01
CA PHE A 145 -5.00 -3.67 14.75
C PHE A 145 -6.32 -4.25 14.23
N ALA A 146 -6.54 -4.28 12.92
CA ALA A 146 -7.74 -4.89 12.33
C ALA A 146 -7.86 -6.38 12.69
N LYS A 147 -6.76 -7.14 12.63
CA LYS A 147 -6.73 -8.55 13.06
C LYS A 147 -7.01 -8.73 14.56
N ALA A 148 -6.53 -7.82 15.40
CA ALA A 148 -6.83 -7.85 16.83
C ALA A 148 -8.32 -7.58 17.12
N LEU A 149 -8.95 -6.70 16.33
CA LEU A 149 -10.41 -6.47 16.43
C LEU A 149 -11.23 -7.69 16.02
N ASP A 150 -10.72 -8.50 15.09
CA ASP A 150 -11.37 -9.76 14.69
C ASP A 150 -11.32 -10.83 15.81
N GLN A 151 -10.42 -10.69 16.79
CA GLN A 151 -10.29 -11.60 17.95
C GLN A 151 -11.13 -11.19 19.17
N VAL A 152 -11.80 -10.03 19.12
CA VAL A 152 -12.61 -9.54 20.25
C VAL A 152 -13.68 -10.54 20.71
N PRO A 153 -14.44 -11.21 19.82
CA PRO A 153 -15.45 -12.19 20.24
C PRO A 153 -14.87 -13.34 21.08
N GLU A 154 -13.71 -13.87 20.68
CA GLU A 154 -13.04 -14.95 21.39
C GLU A 154 -12.59 -14.50 22.78
N HIS A 155 -11.99 -13.32 22.89
CA HIS A 155 -11.53 -12.76 24.16
C HIS A 155 -12.69 -12.47 25.14
N VAL A 156 -13.80 -11.90 24.64
CA VAL A 156 -14.99 -11.63 25.46
C VAL A 156 -15.65 -12.94 25.90
N THR A 157 -15.78 -13.92 25.01
CA THR A 157 -16.31 -15.25 25.34
C THR A 157 -15.49 -15.91 26.45
N ALA A 158 -14.15 -15.93 26.31
CA ALA A 158 -13.25 -16.47 27.32
C ALA A 158 -13.36 -15.74 28.66
N ALA A 159 -13.50 -14.41 28.64
CA ALA A 159 -13.69 -13.62 29.86
C ALA A 159 -15.00 -13.97 30.57
N ILE A 160 -16.13 -14.03 29.86
CA ILE A 160 -17.44 -14.38 30.43
C ILE A 160 -17.39 -15.79 31.06
N LEU A 161 -16.84 -16.77 30.35
CA LEU A 161 -16.69 -18.15 30.86
C LEU A 161 -15.75 -18.23 32.07
N LYS A 162 -14.72 -17.38 32.13
CA LYS A 162 -13.82 -17.28 33.29
C LYS A 162 -14.54 -16.70 34.51
N PHE A 163 -15.38 -15.67 34.35
CA PHE A 163 -16.16 -15.10 35.45
C PHE A 163 -17.26 -16.05 35.94
N ARG A 164 -17.87 -16.84 35.05
CA ARG A 164 -18.91 -17.82 35.37
C ARG A 164 -18.39 -19.11 36.01
N LYS A 165 -17.13 -19.16 36.47
CA LYS A 165 -16.44 -20.35 37.02
C LYS A 165 -17.10 -21.02 38.25
N ALA A 166 -18.28 -20.60 38.71
CA ALA A 166 -18.96 -21.20 39.87
C ALA A 166 -20.02 -22.26 39.51
N GLU A 167 -20.57 -22.30 38.29
CA GLU A 167 -21.70 -23.19 37.97
C GLU A 167 -21.45 -23.98 36.68
N ASN A 168 -21.30 -25.30 36.82
CA ASN A 168 -21.30 -26.34 35.77
C ASN A 168 -20.94 -25.90 34.33
N ARG A 169 -19.68 -26.09 33.95
CA ARG A 169 -19.22 -25.93 32.55
C ARG A 169 -19.89 -26.97 31.64
N SER A 170 -20.94 -26.54 30.95
CA SER A 170 -21.61 -27.31 29.90
C SER A 170 -21.12 -26.86 28.52
N PRO A 171 -20.75 -27.77 27.60
CA PRO A 171 -20.39 -27.42 26.22
C PRO A 171 -21.48 -26.60 25.50
N LEU A 172 -22.75 -26.86 25.83
CA LEU A 172 -23.88 -26.09 25.29
C LEU A 172 -23.83 -24.63 25.76
N LEU A 173 -23.46 -24.38 27.02
CA LEU A 173 -23.35 -23.03 27.56
C LEU A 173 -22.20 -22.26 26.88
N GLU A 174 -21.07 -22.91 26.62
CA GLU A 174 -19.95 -22.29 25.90
C GLU A 174 -20.34 -21.89 24.48
N ALA A 175 -21.02 -22.78 23.74
CA ALA A 175 -21.52 -22.49 22.40
C ALA A 175 -22.56 -21.35 22.39
N LEU A 176 -23.47 -21.33 23.36
CA LEU A 176 -24.46 -20.26 23.50
C LEU A 176 -23.81 -18.90 23.80
N VAL A 177 -22.81 -18.86 24.68
CA VAL A 177 -22.08 -17.61 24.98
C VAL A 177 -21.31 -17.14 23.75
N ALA A 178 -20.60 -18.03 23.07
CA ALA A 178 -19.85 -17.69 21.85
C ALA A 178 -20.77 -17.09 20.77
N LEU A 179 -21.92 -17.73 20.51
CA LEU A 179 -22.91 -17.22 19.56
C LEU A 179 -23.44 -15.85 19.97
N ALA A 180 -23.84 -15.68 21.24
CA ALA A 180 -24.37 -14.41 21.73
C ALA A 180 -23.34 -13.27 21.61
N VAL A 181 -22.07 -13.54 21.93
CA VAL A 181 -20.97 -12.56 21.78
C VAL A 181 -20.73 -12.23 20.31
N GLN A 182 -20.70 -13.23 19.42
CA GLN A 182 -20.51 -13.02 17.99
C GLN A 182 -21.63 -12.14 17.39
N THR A 183 -22.89 -12.49 17.68
CA THR A 183 -24.06 -11.74 17.21
C THR A 183 -24.10 -10.32 17.77
N ALA A 184 -23.63 -10.10 19.00
CA ALA A 184 -23.55 -8.76 19.56
C ALA A 184 -22.37 -7.95 18.99
N TRP A 185 -21.25 -8.60 18.65
CA TRP A 185 -20.06 -7.93 18.15
C TRP A 185 -20.22 -7.37 16.73
N GLU A 186 -20.91 -8.08 15.83
CA GLU A 186 -21.10 -7.63 14.45
C GLU A 186 -21.65 -6.20 14.32
N PRO A 187 -22.76 -5.80 14.97
CA PRO A 187 -23.23 -4.42 14.88
C PRO A 187 -22.31 -3.41 15.59
N ILE A 188 -21.58 -3.82 16.65
CA ILE A 188 -20.60 -2.96 17.33
C ILE A 188 -19.42 -2.67 16.40
N ARG A 189 -18.98 -3.68 15.65
CA ARG A 189 -17.93 -3.59 14.64
C ARG A 189 -18.25 -2.56 13.56
N ASP A 190 -19.52 -2.44 13.19
CA ASP A 190 -19.95 -1.42 12.22
C ASP A 190 -19.93 -0.01 12.81
N VAL A 191 -20.32 0.16 14.09
CA VAL A 191 -20.27 1.46 14.79
C VAL A 191 -18.84 2.01 14.89
N ILE A 192 -17.83 1.15 15.05
CA ILE A 192 -16.42 1.57 15.11
C ILE A 192 -15.79 1.79 13.72
N HIS A 193 -16.58 1.75 12.64
CA HIS A 193 -16.14 2.05 11.27
C HIS A 193 -14.90 1.25 10.82
N ILE A 194 -14.84 -0.06 11.11
CA ILE A 194 -13.69 -0.91 10.71
C ILE A 194 -13.45 -0.88 9.19
N SER A 195 -14.50 -0.71 8.38
CA SER A 195 -14.38 -0.52 6.94
C SER A 195 -13.41 0.63 6.59
N GLY A 196 -13.56 1.78 7.25
CA GLY A 196 -12.66 2.93 7.07
C GLY A 196 -11.21 2.65 7.47
N ILE A 197 -10.98 1.76 8.44
CA ILE A 197 -9.63 1.33 8.85
C ILE A 197 -8.96 0.53 7.72
N LYS A 198 -9.69 -0.41 7.11
CA LYS A 198 -9.18 -1.21 5.98
C LYS A 198 -8.95 -0.35 4.74
N GLU A 199 -9.82 0.61 4.48
CA GLU A 199 -9.66 1.57 3.38
C GLU A 199 -8.43 2.48 3.58
N LEU A 200 -8.20 2.95 4.81
CA LEU A 200 -6.98 3.70 5.16
C LEU A 200 -5.72 2.85 4.97
N GLN A 201 -5.75 1.58 5.40
CA GLN A 201 -4.65 0.65 5.18
C GLN A 201 -4.30 0.49 3.70
N ARG A 202 -5.31 0.22 2.86
CA ARG A 202 -5.15 0.11 1.40
C ARG A 202 -4.62 1.42 0.82
N SER A 203 -5.15 2.56 1.26
CA SER A 203 -4.69 3.89 0.83
C SER A 203 -3.20 4.10 1.15
N CYS A 204 -2.74 3.72 2.34
CA CYS A 204 -1.33 3.76 2.71
C CYS A 204 -0.48 2.88 1.78
N ARG A 205 -0.93 1.66 1.46
CA ARG A 205 -0.21 0.76 0.55
C ARG A 205 -0.10 1.32 -0.87
N ILE A 206 -1.21 1.79 -1.43
CA ILE A 206 -1.22 2.36 -2.79
C ILE A 206 -0.31 3.58 -2.83
N LEU A 207 -0.45 4.49 -1.85
CA LEU A 207 0.41 5.67 -1.77
C LEU A 207 1.88 5.28 -1.61
N ALA A 208 2.21 4.25 -0.83
CA ALA A 208 3.58 3.76 -0.68
C ALA A 208 4.20 3.29 -2.01
N VAL A 209 3.42 2.59 -2.85
CA VAL A 209 3.87 2.18 -4.19
C VAL A 209 4.05 3.41 -5.09
N LEU A 210 3.08 4.33 -5.12
CA LEU A 210 3.11 5.50 -5.99
C LEU A 210 4.19 6.53 -5.62
N ILE A 211 4.53 6.64 -4.34
CA ILE A 211 5.52 7.60 -3.83
C ILE A 211 6.95 7.05 -3.81
N CYS A 212 7.09 5.72 -3.78
CA CYS A 212 8.41 5.11 -3.67
C CYS A 212 9.22 5.39 -4.93
N PRO A 213 10.43 5.97 -4.80
CA PRO A 213 11.25 6.23 -5.97
C PRO A 213 11.68 4.97 -6.68
N ALA A 214 11.96 3.87 -5.98
CA ALA A 214 12.43 2.63 -6.60
C ALA A 214 11.80 1.39 -5.94
N PRO A 215 10.50 1.12 -6.20
CA PRO A 215 9.80 0.00 -5.55
C PRO A 215 10.48 -1.35 -5.79
N GLU A 216 11.15 -1.52 -6.93
CA GLU A 216 11.90 -2.72 -7.27
C GLU A 216 13.15 -2.96 -6.43
N ASN A 217 13.67 -1.93 -5.75
CA ASN A 217 14.83 -2.03 -4.86
C ASN A 217 14.45 -1.85 -3.38
N HIS A 218 13.15 -1.79 -3.05
CA HIS A 218 12.66 -1.46 -1.71
C HIS A 218 11.82 -2.60 -1.10
N THR A 219 12.47 -3.45 -0.32
CA THR A 219 11.86 -4.66 0.26
C THR A 219 10.62 -4.40 1.11
N ALA A 220 10.57 -3.28 1.86
CA ALA A 220 9.40 -2.92 2.65
C ALA A 220 8.18 -2.67 1.76
N VAL A 221 8.33 -1.89 0.67
CA VAL A 221 7.24 -1.66 -0.30
C VAL A 221 6.85 -2.95 -1.01
N GLN A 222 7.82 -3.79 -1.40
CA GLN A 222 7.53 -5.07 -2.06
C GLN A 222 6.67 -5.99 -1.20
N ASN A 223 6.99 -6.10 0.09
CA ASN A 223 6.35 -7.04 1.00
C ASN A 223 5.10 -6.49 1.67
N GLY A 224 5.13 -5.23 2.11
CA GLY A 224 4.08 -4.62 2.92
C GLY A 224 3.02 -3.87 2.12
N ALA A 225 3.31 -3.52 0.85
CA ALA A 225 2.38 -2.83 -0.03
C ALA A 225 2.09 -3.60 -1.32
N LEU A 226 3.10 -3.86 -2.16
CA LEU A 226 2.91 -4.42 -3.49
C LEU A 226 2.34 -5.85 -3.46
N LEU A 227 2.88 -6.73 -2.59
CA LEU A 227 2.40 -8.10 -2.46
C LEU A 227 0.93 -8.18 -2.00
N PRO A 228 0.49 -7.50 -0.93
CA PRO A 228 -0.93 -7.44 -0.57
C PRO A 228 -1.81 -6.89 -1.70
N LEU A 229 -1.41 -5.80 -2.35
CA LEU A 229 -2.19 -5.23 -3.46
C LEU A 229 -2.27 -6.17 -4.67
N ALA A 230 -1.20 -6.90 -4.97
CA ALA A 230 -1.21 -7.91 -6.02
C ALA A 230 -2.20 -9.03 -5.72
N LYS A 231 -2.31 -9.47 -4.46
CA LYS A 231 -3.31 -10.46 -4.02
C LYS A 231 -4.74 -9.93 -4.10
N GLU A 232 -4.93 -8.65 -3.77
CA GLU A 232 -6.27 -8.04 -3.72
C GLU A 232 -6.90 -7.81 -5.10
N GLY A 233 -6.12 -7.62 -6.17
CA GLY A 233 -6.70 -7.49 -7.51
C GLY A 233 -5.86 -6.76 -8.56
N MET A 234 -4.62 -7.18 -8.81
CA MET A 234 -3.87 -6.76 -10.01
C MET A 234 -4.22 -7.60 -11.24
N LEU A 235 -3.99 -7.06 -12.44
CA LEU A 235 -4.17 -7.83 -13.67
C LEU A 235 -3.16 -8.98 -13.72
N GLU A 236 -3.60 -10.12 -14.26
CA GLU A 236 -2.76 -11.33 -14.37
C GLU A 236 -1.46 -11.08 -15.16
N ILE A 237 -1.50 -10.19 -16.16
CA ILE A 237 -0.30 -9.82 -16.90
C ILE A 237 0.74 -9.13 -15.99
N SER A 238 0.33 -8.21 -15.14
CA SER A 238 1.22 -7.51 -14.21
C SER A 238 1.73 -8.45 -13.13
N LYS A 239 0.85 -9.30 -12.55
CA LYS A 239 1.27 -10.36 -11.63
C LYS A 239 2.35 -11.25 -12.24
N THR A 240 2.12 -11.74 -13.46
CA THR A 240 3.09 -12.56 -14.20
C THR A 240 4.42 -11.84 -14.41
N ARG A 241 4.40 -10.52 -14.68
CA ARG A 241 5.63 -9.71 -14.78
C ARG A 241 6.34 -9.60 -13.44
N LEU A 242 5.63 -9.36 -12.35
CA LEU A 242 6.17 -9.31 -10.99
C LEU A 242 6.80 -10.67 -10.60
N GLU A 243 6.14 -11.77 -10.90
CA GLU A 243 6.65 -13.13 -10.64
C GLU A 243 7.98 -13.42 -11.35
N GLN A 244 8.17 -12.85 -12.54
CA GLN A 244 9.42 -13.02 -13.30
C GLN A 244 10.57 -12.16 -12.78
N VAL A 245 10.28 -11.17 -11.92
CA VAL A 245 11.29 -10.22 -11.45
C VAL A 245 11.60 -10.32 -9.96
N PHE A 246 10.73 -10.93 -9.17
CA PHE A 246 10.91 -11.09 -7.73
C PHE A 246 11.45 -12.47 -7.32
N PRO A 247 12.04 -12.58 -6.11
CA PRO A 247 12.53 -13.85 -5.59
C PRO A 247 11.43 -14.90 -5.47
N THR A 248 11.81 -16.18 -5.60
CA THR A 248 10.90 -17.32 -5.51
C THR A 248 10.04 -17.33 -4.25
N GLU A 249 10.58 -16.93 -3.09
CA GLU A 249 9.82 -16.80 -1.85
C GLU A 249 8.66 -15.79 -1.97
N TRP A 250 8.90 -14.64 -2.59
CA TRP A 250 7.87 -13.62 -2.82
C TRP A 250 6.77 -14.17 -3.74
N VAL A 251 7.17 -14.92 -4.78
CA VAL A 251 6.24 -15.57 -5.72
C VAL A 251 5.39 -16.64 -5.04
N HIS A 252 5.99 -17.47 -4.17
CA HIS A 252 5.24 -18.44 -3.37
C HIS A 252 4.19 -17.72 -2.52
N ARG A 253 4.60 -16.69 -1.78
CA ARG A 253 3.67 -15.90 -0.96
C ARG A 253 2.55 -15.28 -1.78
N LEU A 254 2.79 -14.85 -3.03
CA LEU A 254 1.73 -14.34 -3.93
C LEU A 254 0.73 -15.43 -4.30
N ARG A 255 1.21 -16.65 -4.55
CA ARG A 255 0.39 -17.80 -5.01
C ARG A 255 -0.30 -18.56 -3.88
N ASP A 256 0.26 -18.60 -2.68
CA ASP A 256 -0.22 -19.42 -1.56
C ASP A 256 -1.65 -19.05 -1.11
N ASP A 257 -2.10 -17.81 -1.35
CA ASP A 257 -3.48 -17.39 -1.06
C ASP A 257 -4.46 -17.68 -2.21
N LEU A 258 -3.97 -18.01 -3.42
CA LEU A 258 -4.80 -18.39 -4.57
C LEU A 258 -5.22 -19.88 -4.53
N ALA A 259 -4.65 -20.68 -3.62
CA ALA A 259 -4.95 -22.10 -3.48
C ALA A 259 -6.10 -22.41 -2.51
N ILE A 260 -6.70 -21.40 -1.87
CA ILE A 260 -7.82 -21.54 -0.92
C ILE A 260 -9.06 -20.75 -1.41
N ALA A 261 -9.25 -20.62 -2.73
CA ALA A 261 -10.47 -20.09 -3.34
C ALA A 261 -11.33 -21.22 -3.91
#